data_AF-A0A9Q1D1Y2-F1
#
_entry.id   AF-A0A9Q1D1Y2-F1
#
_cell.length_a   1.000
_cell.length_b   1.000
_cell.length_c   1.000
_cell.angle_alpha   90.00
_cell.angle_beta   90.00
_cell.angle_gamma   90.00
#
_symmetry.space_group_name_H-M   'P 1'
#
loop_
_entity.id
_entity.type
_entity.pdbx_description
1 polymer ?
#
loop_
_entity_poly.entity_id
_entity_poly.type
_entity_poly.pdbx_seq_one_letter_code
_entity_poly.pdbx_strand_id
1 'polypeptide(L)'
;MQKSLLDADIDDMGPEESKRLIDQLRNEISDIKVQLQITHEERERIDKDMEFCLKGDALAAKLGAALRSWDTERKRKLALSRQLEEQEVTLSSSGGSGEDVVKERSRKKASLVREEKRLSRLVGETRRTLAETESRCLAAGEELQRQQARVAMAASGQSQKSKEEQLVDAYVAKLDVPATVRPAGPVGPKRRGRPRK
;
A
#
# COMPACT_ATOMS: atom_id res chain seq x y z
N MET A 1 34.60 -11.65 11.82
CA MET A 1 34.45 -11.85 13.28
C MET A 1 34.86 -10.56 13.97
N GLN A 2 33.90 -9.76 14.43
CA GLN A 2 34.17 -8.56 15.24
C GLN A 2 34.47 -9.02 16.67
N LYS A 3 35.64 -8.68 17.19
CA LYS A 3 35.99 -8.91 18.60
C LYS A 3 35.18 -7.91 19.44
N SER A 4 34.37 -8.41 20.37
CA SER A 4 33.69 -7.61 21.37
C SER A 4 34.72 -6.93 22.28
N LEU A 5 34.65 -5.61 22.39
CA LEU A 5 35.42 -4.76 23.33
C LEU A 5 34.97 -4.91 24.79
N LEU A 6 34.17 -5.94 25.10
CA LEU A 6 33.50 -6.12 26.39
C LEU A 6 34.34 -6.86 27.44
N ASP A 7 35.56 -7.30 27.11
CA ASP A 7 36.45 -8.04 28.02
C ASP A 7 37.55 -7.16 28.66
N ALA A 8 37.38 -5.83 28.65
CA ALA A 8 38.30 -4.94 29.38
C ALA A 8 37.83 -4.79 30.83
N ASP A 9 38.64 -5.29 31.78
CA ASP A 9 38.43 -5.10 33.22
C ASP A 9 38.35 -3.60 33.54
N ILE A 10 37.14 -3.14 33.89
CA ILE A 10 36.82 -1.73 34.17
C ILE A 10 37.65 -1.19 35.34
N ASP A 11 38.11 -2.08 36.22
CA ASP A 11 38.81 -1.75 37.46
C ASP A 11 40.25 -1.23 37.25
N ASP A 12 40.87 -1.48 36.08
CA ASP A 12 42.24 -1.04 35.75
C ASP A 12 42.30 0.13 34.74
N MET A 13 41.15 0.66 34.29
CA MET A 13 41.11 1.78 33.35
C MET A 13 41.42 3.12 34.02
N GLY A 14 42.36 3.88 33.44
CA GLY A 14 42.61 5.26 33.85
C GLY A 14 41.37 6.16 33.65
N PRO A 15 41.23 7.25 34.43
CA PRO A 15 40.05 8.12 34.37
C PRO A 15 39.80 8.75 32.99
N GLU A 16 40.86 8.97 32.20
CA GLU A 16 40.74 9.46 30.81
C GLU A 16 40.25 8.39 29.82
N GLU A 17 40.62 7.12 30.03
CA GLU A 17 40.17 5.99 29.19
C GLU A 17 38.71 5.63 29.50
N SER A 18 38.34 5.62 30.79
CA SER A 18 36.95 5.51 31.22
C SER A 18 36.07 6.62 30.61
N LYS A 19 36.56 7.86 30.59
CA LYS A 19 35.81 8.99 30.01
C LYS A 19 35.62 8.83 28.50
N ARG A 20 36.64 8.39 27.77
CA ARG A 20 36.54 8.08 26.34
C ARG A 20 35.55 6.95 26.06
N LEU A 21 35.56 5.89 26.87
CA LEU A 21 34.62 4.78 26.73
C LEU A 21 33.18 5.22 26.99
N ILE A 22 32.94 6.06 28.00
CA ILE A 22 31.61 6.63 28.28
C ILE A 22 31.11 7.48 27.11
N ASP A 23 31.96 8.32 26.53
CA ASP A 23 31.57 9.15 25.39
C ASP A 23 31.32 8.31 24.12
N GLN A 24 32.08 7.23 23.91
CA GLN A 24 31.80 6.26 22.84
C GLN A 24 30.46 5.55 23.04
N LEU A 25 30.20 5.01 24.22
CA LEU A 25 28.93 4.34 24.54
C LEU A 25 27.74 5.30 24.42
N ARG A 26 27.91 6.58 24.77
CA ARG A 26 26.87 7.61 24.59
C ARG A 26 26.56 7.86 23.12
N ASN A 27 27.57 7.91 22.27
CA ASN A 27 27.38 8.05 20.83
C ASN A 27 26.70 6.80 20.24
N GLU A 28 27.15 5.61 20.62
CA GLU A 28 26.51 4.35 20.20
C GLU A 28 25.04 4.27 20.63
N ILE A 29 24.72 4.65 21.88
CA ILE A 29 23.33 4.71 22.35
C ILE A 29 22.51 5.74 21.54
N SER A 30 23.10 6.87 21.18
CA SER A 30 22.45 7.88 20.34
C SER A 30 22.16 7.34 18.94
N ASP A 31 23.13 6.68 18.32
CA ASP A 31 23.00 6.09 16.99
C ASP A 31 21.97 4.95 16.97
N ILE A 32 22.00 4.09 17.98
CA ILE A 32 21.00 3.02 18.15
C ILE A 32 19.59 3.61 18.29
N LYS A 33 19.42 4.71 19.04
CA LYS A 33 18.11 5.38 19.16
C LYS A 33 17.60 5.90 17.82
N VAL A 34 18.48 6.52 17.03
CA VAL A 34 18.12 7.01 15.68
C VAL A 34 17.73 5.85 14.77
N GLN A 35 18.51 4.76 14.77
CA GLN A 35 18.19 3.56 13.99
C GLN A 35 16.87 2.92 14.41
N LEU A 36 16.59 2.88 15.72
CA LEU A 36 15.36 2.32 16.26
C LEU A 36 14.14 3.17 15.88
N GLN A 37 14.31 4.49 15.81
CA GLN A 37 13.26 5.39 15.33
C GLN A 37 12.99 5.21 13.83
N ILE A 38 14.04 5.13 13.00
CA ILE A 38 13.91 4.88 11.56
C ILE A 38 13.19 3.55 11.30
N THR A 39 13.61 2.47 11.98
CA THR A 39 12.97 1.16 11.82
C THR A 39 11.53 1.14 12.32
N HIS A 40 11.20 1.92 13.36
CA HIS A 40 9.81 2.10 13.81
C HIS A 40 8.96 2.79 12.74
N GLU A 41 9.45 3.89 12.16
CA GLU A 41 8.77 4.62 11.09
C GLU A 41 8.59 3.76 9.82
N GLU A 42 9.61 2.96 9.46
CA GLU A 42 9.54 2.00 8.36
C GLU A 42 8.51 0.91 8.62
N ARG A 43 8.46 0.37 9.84
CA ARG A 43 7.46 -0.65 10.22
C ARG A 43 6.05 -0.10 10.14
N GLU A 44 5.78 1.09 10.69
CA GLU A 44 4.45 1.70 10.58
C GLU A 44 4.03 1.93 9.14
N ARG A 45 4.98 2.27 8.26
CA ARG A 45 4.72 2.43 6.84
C ARG A 45 4.36 1.10 6.18
N ILE A 46 5.11 0.03 6.46
CA ILE A 46 4.82 -1.33 5.96
C ILE A 46 3.45 -1.80 6.45
N ASP A 47 3.11 -1.57 7.72
CA ASP A 47 1.82 -1.95 8.29
C ASP A 47 0.64 -1.24 7.57
N LYS A 48 0.79 0.06 7.26
CA LYS A 48 -0.20 0.82 6.48
C LYS A 48 -0.33 0.31 5.04
N ASP A 49 0.79 -0.01 4.39
CA ASP A 49 0.82 -0.54 3.03
C ASP A 49 0.17 -1.95 2.98
N MET A 50 0.41 -2.81 3.98
CA MET A 50 -0.26 -4.11 4.09
C MET A 50 -1.77 -3.98 4.31
N GLU A 51 -2.20 -3.08 5.20
CA GLU A 51 -3.63 -2.85 5.44
C GLU A 51 -4.35 -2.38 4.16
N PHE A 52 -3.67 -1.58 3.35
CA PHE A 52 -4.17 -1.13 2.05
C PHE A 52 -4.29 -2.28 1.04
N CYS A 53 -3.26 -3.12 0.90
CA CYS A 53 -3.29 -4.31 0.05
C CYS A 53 -4.42 -5.28 0.43
N LEU A 54 -4.59 -5.55 1.73
CA LEU A 54 -5.67 -6.42 2.22
C LEU A 54 -7.07 -5.88 1.89
N LYS A 55 -7.25 -4.54 1.93
CA LYS A 55 -8.50 -3.89 1.49
C LYS A 55 -8.71 -4.04 -0.02
N GLY A 56 -7.65 -3.97 -0.81
CA GLY A 56 -7.67 -4.21 -2.26
C GLY A 56 -8.11 -5.64 -2.62
N ASP A 57 -7.51 -6.65 -1.99
CA ASP A 57 -7.85 -8.06 -2.21
C ASP A 57 -9.31 -8.37 -1.82
N ALA A 58 -9.76 -7.82 -0.69
CA ALA A 58 -11.14 -7.96 -0.25
C ALA A 58 -12.14 -7.31 -1.24
N LEU A 59 -11.78 -6.19 -1.87
CA LEU A 59 -12.58 -5.55 -2.90
C LEU A 59 -12.60 -6.38 -4.20
N ALA A 60 -11.46 -6.93 -4.63
CA ALA A 60 -11.38 -7.83 -5.78
C ALA A 60 -12.24 -9.09 -5.59
N ALA A 61 -12.23 -9.69 -4.40
CA ALA A 61 -13.08 -10.83 -4.07
C ALA A 61 -14.58 -10.48 -4.14
N LYS A 62 -14.98 -9.32 -3.61
CA LYS A 62 -16.37 -8.82 -3.69
C LYS A 62 -16.79 -8.56 -5.13
N LEU A 63 -15.91 -7.98 -5.95
CA LEU A 63 -16.15 -7.75 -7.38
C LEU A 63 -16.38 -9.07 -8.11
N GLY A 64 -15.51 -10.08 -7.88
CA GLY A 64 -15.67 -11.41 -8.47
C GLY A 64 -16.98 -12.09 -8.07
N ALA A 65 -17.42 -11.93 -6.81
CA ALA A 65 -18.72 -12.45 -6.36
C ALA A 65 -19.91 -11.73 -7.03
N ALA A 66 -19.84 -10.41 -7.16
CA ALA A 66 -20.86 -9.61 -7.84
C ALA A 66 -20.99 -9.98 -9.32
N LEU A 67 -19.86 -10.18 -10.03
CA LEU A 67 -19.84 -10.62 -11.43
C LEU A 67 -20.52 -11.97 -11.62
N ARG A 68 -20.22 -12.95 -10.76
CA ARG A 68 -20.86 -14.29 -10.81
C ARG A 68 -22.36 -14.18 -10.56
N SER A 69 -22.78 -13.44 -9.54
CA SER A 69 -24.20 -13.22 -9.25
C SER A 69 -24.93 -12.58 -10.43
N TRP A 70 -24.34 -11.54 -11.03
CA TRP A 70 -24.90 -10.90 -12.22
C TRP A 70 -25.04 -11.86 -13.41
N ASP A 71 -24.01 -12.67 -13.70
CA ASP A 71 -24.06 -13.63 -14.80
C ASP A 71 -25.15 -14.70 -14.58
N THR A 72 -25.33 -15.13 -13.32
CA THR A 72 -26.36 -16.10 -12.94
C THR A 72 -27.76 -15.52 -13.19
N GLU A 73 -28.02 -14.31 -12.73
CA GLU A 73 -29.31 -13.63 -12.93
C GLU A 73 -29.56 -13.29 -14.40
N ARG A 74 -28.52 -12.90 -15.16
CA ARG A 74 -28.60 -12.68 -16.60
C ARG A 74 -29.01 -13.94 -17.35
N LYS A 75 -28.39 -15.08 -17.05
CA LYS A 75 -28.74 -16.38 -17.64
C LYS A 75 -30.17 -16.78 -17.31
N ARG A 76 -30.61 -16.56 -16.07
CA ARG A 76 -31.99 -16.81 -15.64
C ARG A 76 -33.00 -15.96 -16.40
N LYS A 77 -32.72 -14.66 -16.59
CA LYS A 77 -33.56 -13.76 -17.39
C LYS A 77 -33.65 -14.24 -18.85
N LEU A 78 -32.54 -14.62 -19.46
CA LEU A 78 -32.52 -15.14 -20.84
C LEU A 78 -33.36 -16.42 -20.98
N ALA A 79 -33.26 -17.34 -20.01
CA ALA A 79 -34.06 -18.57 -20.01
C ALA A 79 -35.57 -18.28 -19.91
N LEU A 80 -35.97 -17.36 -19.02
CA LEU A 80 -37.37 -16.95 -18.88
C LEU A 80 -37.90 -16.24 -20.13
N SER A 81 -37.07 -15.43 -20.78
CA SER A 81 -37.45 -14.73 -22.02
C SER A 81 -37.71 -15.73 -23.15
N ARG A 82 -36.87 -16.76 -23.29
CA ARG A 82 -37.10 -17.86 -24.24
C ARG A 82 -38.36 -18.64 -23.93
N GLN A 83 -38.64 -18.95 -22.67
CA GLN A 83 -39.89 -19.63 -22.28
C GLN A 83 -41.13 -18.79 -22.62
N LEU A 84 -41.06 -17.47 -22.51
CA LEU A 84 -42.13 -16.56 -22.92
C LEU A 84 -42.33 -16.59 -24.44
N GLU A 85 -41.25 -16.51 -25.23
CA GLU A 85 -41.30 -16.60 -26.69
C GLU A 85 -41.89 -17.94 -27.16
N GLU A 86 -41.44 -19.06 -26.59
CA GLU A 86 -41.95 -20.40 -26.89
C GLU A 86 -43.45 -20.53 -26.58
N GLN A 87 -43.92 -19.95 -25.47
CA GLN A 87 -45.35 -19.91 -25.15
C GLN A 87 -46.16 -19.05 -26.13
N GLU A 88 -45.62 -17.92 -26.58
CA GLU A 88 -46.28 -17.06 -27.58
C GLU A 88 -46.40 -17.77 -28.94
N VAL A 89 -45.37 -18.49 -29.38
CA VAL A 89 -45.42 -19.31 -30.60
C VAL A 89 -46.47 -20.42 -30.47
N THR A 90 -46.47 -21.13 -29.34
CA THR A 90 -47.43 -22.23 -29.08
C THR A 90 -48.88 -21.71 -29.00
N LEU A 91 -49.09 -20.52 -28.45
CA LEU A 91 -50.39 -19.83 -28.43
C LEU A 91 -50.86 -19.44 -29.82
N SER A 92 -49.94 -19.02 -30.69
CA SER A 92 -50.23 -18.58 -32.05
C SER A 92 -50.53 -19.76 -32.99
N SER A 93 -50.03 -20.96 -32.67
CA SER A 93 -50.21 -22.17 -33.49
C SER A 93 -51.33 -23.11 -33.02
N SER A 94 -51.79 -23.01 -31.76
CA SER A 94 -52.86 -23.87 -31.25
C SER A 94 -54.24 -23.33 -31.65
N GLY A 95 -54.80 -23.83 -32.76
CA GLY A 95 -56.13 -23.48 -33.29
C GLY A 95 -57.34 -23.93 -32.45
N GLY A 96 -57.17 -24.20 -31.16
CA GLY A 96 -58.28 -24.58 -30.30
C GLY A 96 -57.88 -24.66 -28.84
N SER A 97 -58.63 -23.97 -27.98
CA SER A 97 -58.75 -24.38 -26.58
C SER A 97 -59.90 -23.61 -25.92
N GLY A 98 -60.69 -24.30 -25.10
CA GLY A 98 -61.78 -23.71 -24.33
C GLY A 98 -61.34 -22.52 -23.47
N GLU A 99 -62.31 -21.67 -23.11
CA GLU A 99 -62.13 -20.39 -22.43
C GLU A 99 -61.26 -20.48 -21.16
N ASP A 100 -61.31 -21.60 -20.44
CA ASP A 100 -60.50 -21.86 -19.25
C ASP A 100 -58.99 -22.02 -19.56
N VAL A 101 -58.65 -22.66 -20.67
CA VAL A 101 -57.25 -22.82 -21.10
C VAL A 101 -56.68 -21.47 -21.53
N VAL A 102 -57.50 -20.64 -22.19
CA VAL A 102 -57.12 -19.26 -22.56
C VAL A 102 -56.89 -18.42 -21.31
N LYS A 103 -57.82 -18.44 -20.34
CA LYS A 103 -57.69 -17.73 -19.06
C LYS A 103 -56.47 -18.19 -18.25
N GLU A 104 -56.21 -19.49 -18.16
CA GLU A 104 -55.06 -20.02 -17.44
C GLU A 104 -53.74 -19.61 -18.12
N ARG A 105 -53.66 -19.69 -19.45
CA ARG A 105 -52.49 -19.23 -20.21
C ARG A 105 -52.27 -17.72 -20.06
N SER A 106 -53.32 -16.90 -20.09
CA SER A 106 -53.21 -15.46 -19.84
C SER A 106 -52.71 -15.13 -18.43
N ARG A 107 -53.16 -15.88 -17.40
CA ARG A 107 -52.66 -15.74 -16.03
C ARG A 107 -51.19 -16.12 -15.91
N LYS A 108 -50.76 -17.23 -16.55
CA LYS A 108 -49.35 -17.64 -16.59
C LYS A 108 -48.48 -16.61 -17.30
N LYS A 109 -48.91 -16.08 -18.44
CA LYS A 109 -48.22 -14.99 -19.15
C LYS A 109 -48.06 -13.74 -18.29
N ALA A 110 -49.13 -13.30 -17.62
CA ALA A 110 -49.08 -12.14 -16.73
C ALA A 110 -48.12 -12.36 -15.55
N SER A 111 -48.06 -13.58 -14.99
CA SER A 111 -47.11 -13.94 -13.94
C SER A 111 -45.66 -13.87 -14.41
N LEU A 112 -45.36 -14.45 -15.57
CA LEU A 112 -44.03 -14.43 -16.17
C LEU A 112 -43.54 -13.01 -16.50
N VAL A 113 -44.41 -12.15 -17.05
CA VAL A 113 -44.09 -10.73 -17.32
C VAL A 113 -43.77 -9.96 -16.04
N ARG A 114 -44.45 -10.24 -14.93
CA ARG A 114 -44.13 -9.61 -13.63
C ARG A 114 -42.75 -10.05 -13.15
N GLU A 115 -42.43 -11.33 -13.27
CA GLU A 115 -41.13 -11.87 -12.84
C GLU A 115 -39.99 -11.37 -13.74
N GLU A 116 -40.21 -11.25 -15.04
CA GLU A 116 -39.24 -10.68 -15.99
C GLU A 116 -38.94 -9.20 -15.67
N LYS A 117 -39.97 -8.40 -15.33
CA LYS A 117 -39.79 -7.01 -14.88
C LYS A 117 -39.02 -6.94 -13.57
N ARG A 118 -39.32 -7.83 -12.62
CA ARG A 118 -38.60 -7.92 -11.33
C ARG A 118 -37.12 -8.25 -11.54
N LEU A 119 -36.81 -9.27 -12.33
CA LEU A 119 -35.44 -9.66 -12.66
C LEU A 119 -34.71 -8.58 -13.46
N SER A 120 -35.39 -7.90 -14.38
CA SER A 120 -34.79 -6.79 -15.14
C SER A 120 -34.37 -5.64 -14.21
N ARG A 121 -35.18 -5.32 -13.20
CA ARG A 121 -34.80 -4.34 -12.17
C ARG A 121 -33.60 -4.82 -11.37
N LEU A 122 -33.63 -6.07 -10.90
CA LEU A 122 -32.55 -6.67 -10.12
C LEU A 122 -31.22 -6.63 -10.89
N VAL A 123 -31.22 -7.05 -12.16
CA VAL A 123 -30.03 -6.99 -13.02
C VAL A 123 -29.52 -5.55 -13.19
N GLY A 124 -30.43 -4.58 -13.30
CA GLY A 124 -30.08 -3.16 -13.38
C GLY A 124 -29.48 -2.60 -12.08
N GLU A 125 -29.93 -3.08 -10.93
CA GLU A 125 -29.34 -2.76 -9.62
C GLU A 125 -27.97 -3.42 -9.44
N THR A 126 -27.85 -4.72 -9.72
CA THR A 126 -26.58 -5.44 -9.64
C THR A 126 -25.53 -4.85 -10.57
N ARG A 127 -25.92 -4.41 -11.78
CA ARG A 127 -25.01 -3.73 -12.72
C ARG A 127 -24.49 -2.40 -12.18
N ARG A 128 -25.34 -1.63 -11.48
CA ARG A 128 -24.92 -0.37 -10.84
C ARG A 128 -23.94 -0.62 -9.70
N THR A 129 -24.26 -1.56 -8.81
CA THR A 129 -23.34 -1.94 -7.71
C THR A 129 -22.02 -2.49 -8.25
N LEU A 130 -22.07 -3.23 -9.36
CA LEU A 130 -20.88 -3.74 -10.02
C LEU A 130 -20.00 -2.58 -10.51
N ALA A 131 -20.54 -1.63 -11.25
CA ALA A 131 -19.79 -0.47 -11.73
C ALA A 131 -19.16 0.36 -10.59
N GLU A 132 -19.86 0.52 -9.47
CA GLU A 132 -19.32 1.19 -8.28
C GLU A 132 -18.15 0.42 -7.65
N THR A 133 -18.26 -0.92 -7.57
CA THR A 133 -17.17 -1.76 -7.04
C THR A 133 -15.97 -1.81 -7.98
N GLU A 134 -16.18 -1.87 -9.29
CA GLU A 134 -15.12 -1.77 -10.31
C GLU A 134 -14.36 -0.45 -10.19
N SER A 135 -15.08 0.67 -10.07
CA SER A 135 -14.47 2.00 -9.89
C SER A 135 -13.60 2.06 -8.63
N ARG A 136 -14.07 1.51 -7.50
CA ARG A 136 -13.29 1.45 -6.25
C ARG A 136 -12.06 0.55 -6.38
N CYS A 137 -12.18 -0.59 -7.05
CA CYS A 137 -11.04 -1.48 -7.31
C CYS A 137 -9.98 -0.79 -8.18
N LEU A 138 -10.39 -0.10 -9.24
CA LEU A 138 -9.47 0.64 -10.11
C LEU A 138 -8.75 1.75 -9.34
N ALA A 139 -9.48 2.55 -8.57
CA ALA A 139 -8.89 3.61 -7.75
C ALA A 139 -7.90 3.05 -6.71
N ALA A 140 -8.21 1.90 -6.10
CA ALA A 140 -7.29 1.23 -5.19
C ALA A 140 -6.03 0.72 -5.91
N GLY A 141 -6.17 0.18 -7.13
CA GLY A 141 -5.06 -0.27 -7.96
C GLY A 141 -4.13 0.88 -8.39
N GLU A 142 -4.70 2.02 -8.79
CA GLU A 142 -3.91 3.22 -9.13
C GLU A 142 -3.12 3.75 -7.93
N GLU A 143 -3.75 3.80 -6.75
CA GLU A 143 -3.06 4.27 -5.55
C GLU A 143 -1.96 3.29 -5.10
N LEU A 144 -2.17 1.97 -5.23
CA LEU A 144 -1.13 0.97 -5.01
C LEU A 144 0.07 1.21 -5.93
N GLN A 145 -0.18 1.45 -7.23
CA GLN A 145 0.88 1.76 -8.19
C GLN A 145 1.64 3.05 -7.81
N ARG A 146 0.93 4.09 -7.35
CA ARG A 146 1.58 5.33 -6.88
C ARG A 146 2.45 5.09 -5.65
N GLN A 147 1.99 4.28 -4.70
CA GLN A 147 2.79 3.92 -3.53
C GLN A 147 4.04 3.13 -3.92
N GLN A 148 3.90 2.13 -4.78
CA GLN A 148 5.03 1.35 -5.30
C GLN A 148 6.05 2.24 -6.04
N ALA A 149 5.59 3.20 -6.85
CA ALA A 149 6.45 4.17 -7.51
C ALA A 149 7.19 5.07 -6.50
N ARG A 150 6.53 5.53 -5.43
CA ARG A 150 7.18 6.31 -4.35
C ARG A 150 8.25 5.50 -3.62
N VAL A 151 7.98 4.23 -3.34
CA VAL A 151 8.95 3.32 -2.71
C VAL A 151 10.16 3.10 -3.63
N ALA A 152 9.94 2.84 -4.92
CA ALA A 152 11.02 2.66 -5.88
C ALA A 152 11.90 3.91 -6.03
N MET A 153 11.30 5.11 -6.04
CA MET A 153 12.02 6.39 -6.09
C MET A 153 12.80 6.66 -4.79
N ALA A 154 12.26 6.30 -3.63
CA ALA A 154 12.98 6.41 -2.36
C ALA A 154 14.19 5.47 -2.33
N ALA A 155 14.02 4.22 -2.77
CA ALA A 155 15.10 3.23 -2.85
C ALA A 155 16.21 3.66 -3.82
N SER A 156 15.88 4.23 -4.98
CA SER A 156 16.89 4.74 -5.91
C SER A 156 17.64 5.96 -5.35
N GLY A 157 16.92 6.88 -4.69
CA GLY A 157 17.51 8.05 -4.06
C GLY A 157 18.46 7.70 -2.90
N GLN A 158 18.13 6.70 -2.09
CA GLN A 158 19.03 6.18 -1.05
C GLN A 158 20.28 5.51 -1.64
N SER A 159 20.11 4.73 -2.72
CA SER A 159 21.24 4.08 -3.39
C SER A 159 22.20 5.08 -4.05
N GLN A 160 21.67 6.16 -4.65
CA GLN A 160 22.51 7.23 -5.20
C GLN A 160 23.25 8.01 -4.13
N LYS A 161 22.58 8.42 -3.05
CA LYS A 161 23.23 9.12 -1.93
C LYS A 161 24.35 8.29 -1.29
N SER A 162 24.10 7.00 -1.07
CA SER A 162 25.11 6.08 -0.53
C SER A 162 26.33 5.93 -1.47
N LYS A 163 26.12 5.90 -2.79
CA LYS A 163 27.22 5.87 -3.76
C LYS A 163 28.00 7.19 -3.82
N GLU A 164 27.31 8.33 -3.71
CA GLU A 164 27.94 9.65 -3.65
C GLU A 164 28.75 9.83 -2.38
N GLU A 165 28.23 9.44 -1.22
CA GLU A 165 28.98 9.42 0.05
C GLU A 165 30.21 8.52 -0.05
N GLN A 166 30.08 7.31 -0.59
CA GLN A 166 31.23 6.41 -0.78
C GLN A 166 32.29 6.99 -1.74
N LEU A 167 31.89 7.74 -2.77
CA LEU A 167 32.82 8.41 -3.68
C LEU A 167 33.53 9.58 -2.99
N VAL A 168 32.82 10.34 -2.17
CA VAL A 168 33.40 11.42 -1.36
C VAL A 168 34.38 10.85 -0.33
N ASP A 169 34.00 9.79 0.39
CA ASP A 169 34.86 9.12 1.37
C ASP A 169 36.11 8.52 0.71
N ALA A 170 35.96 7.88 -0.45
CA ALA A 170 37.09 7.35 -1.21
C ALA A 170 38.00 8.46 -1.76
N TYR A 171 37.45 9.64 -2.06
CA TYR A 171 38.23 10.81 -2.49
C TYR A 171 39.00 11.43 -1.30
N VAL A 172 38.35 11.60 -0.16
CA VAL A 172 38.98 12.06 1.09
C VAL A 172 40.10 11.11 1.52
N ALA A 173 39.87 9.79 1.44
CA ALA A 173 40.89 8.79 1.74
C ALA A 173 42.12 8.84 0.81
N LYS A 174 41.94 9.27 -0.45
CA LYS A 174 43.03 9.45 -1.43
C LYS A 174 43.75 10.79 -1.32
N LEU A 175 43.17 11.77 -0.62
CA LEU A 175 43.78 13.09 -0.44
C LEU A 175 44.93 13.09 0.56
N ASP A 176 45.26 11.96 1.19
CA ASP A 176 46.43 11.76 2.06
C ASP A 176 46.63 12.95 3.02
N VAL A 177 45.52 13.44 3.58
CA VAL A 177 45.54 14.55 4.54
C VAL A 177 45.91 13.94 5.89
N PRO A 178 47.13 14.18 6.40
CA PRO A 178 47.47 13.72 7.74
C PRO A 178 46.48 14.35 8.73
N ALA A 179 46.05 13.56 9.72
CA ALA A 179 45.14 13.95 10.80
C ALA A 179 45.76 14.97 11.78
N THR A 180 46.39 16.01 11.26
CA THR A 180 47.07 17.08 11.99
C THR A 180 46.58 18.46 11.55
N VAL A 181 45.30 18.60 11.23
CA VAL A 181 44.63 19.90 11.37
C VAL A 181 43.84 19.88 12.66
N ARG A 182 44.56 20.14 13.76
CA ARG A 182 43.96 20.50 15.04
C ARG A 182 43.03 21.69 14.77
N PRO A 183 41.76 21.68 15.22
CA PRO A 183 40.91 22.85 15.07
C PRO A 183 41.64 24.04 15.69
N ALA A 184 41.76 25.13 14.93
CA ALA A 184 42.35 26.36 15.43
C ALA A 184 41.58 26.74 16.70
N GLY A 185 42.24 26.62 17.85
CA GLY A 185 41.67 27.03 19.13
C GLY A 185 41.24 28.50 19.08
N PRO A 186 40.29 28.91 19.94
CA PRO A 186 39.79 30.27 19.93
C PRO A 186 40.94 31.24 20.15
N VAL A 187 41.13 32.15 19.19
CA VAL A 187 42.13 33.22 19.27
C VAL A 187 41.71 34.14 20.41
N GLY A 188 42.40 34.03 21.54
CA GLY A 188 42.16 34.89 22.71
C GLY A 188 42.29 36.38 22.36
N PRO A 189 41.52 37.27 23.01
CA PRO A 189 41.48 38.67 22.64
C PRO A 189 42.84 39.35 22.91
N LYS A 190 43.41 39.97 21.87
CA LYS A 190 44.59 40.84 21.97
C LYS A 190 44.33 41.96 22.96
N ARG A 191 44.99 41.92 24.13
CA ARG A 191 45.09 43.07 25.04
C ARG A 191 45.82 44.20 24.33
N ARG A 192 45.10 45.25 23.94
CA ARG A 192 45.72 46.51 23.49
C ARG A 192 46.34 47.18 24.73
N GLY A 193 47.67 47.25 24.74
CA GLY A 193 48.40 48.08 25.70
C GLY A 193 48.05 49.54 25.51
N ARG A 194 47.62 50.20 26.59
CA ARG A 194 47.40 51.65 26.64
C ARG A 194 48.76 52.30 26.96
N PRO A 195 49.23 53.29 26.20
CA PRO A 195 50.44 54.01 26.57
C PRO A 195 50.11 54.91 27.77
N ARG A 196 50.92 54.83 28.83
CA ARG A 196 50.89 55.80 29.93
C ARG A 196 51.53 57.09 29.44
N LYS A 197 50.85 58.22 29.70
CA LYS A 197 51.45 59.55 29.68
C LYS A 197 52.34 59.72 30.91
#